data_AF-A0A2I4CFB5-F1
#
_entry.id   AF-A0A2I4CFB5-F1
#
_cell.length_a   1.000
_cell.length_b   1.000
_cell.length_c   1.000
_cell.angle_alpha   90.00
_cell.angle_beta   90.00
_cell.angle_gamma   90.00
#
_symmetry.space_group_name_H-M   'P 1'
#
loop_
_entity.id
_entity.type
_entity.pdbx_description
1 polymer ?
#
loop_
_entity_poly.entity_id
_entity_poly.type
_entity_poly.pdbx_seq_one_letter_code
_entity_poly.pdbx_strand_id
1 'polypeptide(L)'
;MDYEEFVRGCHLGVFPSYYDPWGYTPAECTVMGILSISTNLSGFGCFMEEHIADPTSYGIYILDRRYKGVDESCNQLTSFLFQFCKQSRRQRIIQRNRTERLSDLLDWRYLGRFYVAARHMALAKAFPDTYVYEPEETASTAGFRYPRPASVPPSPALSRHSSPHHSEAEDNEEDERYDEELEAEKNRVNIRQPYTVPTKNKVSALLGANGNEEELPSEKN
;
A
#
# COMPACT_ATOMS: atom_id res chain seq x y z
N MET A 1 -29.72 0.05 -9.69
CA MET A 1 -28.53 0.15 -8.85
C MET A 1 -27.56 -0.84 -9.43
N ASP A 2 -26.55 -0.31 -10.10
CA ASP A 2 -25.49 -1.12 -10.68
C ASP A 2 -24.48 -1.50 -9.60
N TYR A 3 -23.60 -2.44 -9.91
CA TYR A 3 -22.67 -2.99 -8.93
C TYR A 3 -21.78 -1.92 -8.28
N GLU A 4 -21.24 -0.98 -9.05
CA GLU A 4 -20.42 0.12 -8.52
C GLU A 4 -21.22 1.03 -7.58
N GLU A 5 -22.46 1.37 -7.95
CA GLU A 5 -23.35 2.19 -7.12
C GLU A 5 -23.67 1.49 -5.79
N PHE A 6 -23.89 0.17 -5.85
CA PHE A 6 -24.13 -0.65 -4.67
C PHE A 6 -22.92 -0.65 -3.73
N VAL A 7 -21.72 -0.89 -4.27
CA VAL A 7 -20.48 -0.92 -3.47
C VAL A 7 -20.23 0.44 -2.82
N ARG A 8 -20.38 1.56 -3.55
CA ARG A 8 -20.18 2.91 -2.99
C ARG A 8 -21.18 3.26 -1.88
N GLY A 9 -22.37 2.69 -1.92
CA GLY A 9 -23.41 2.79 -0.90
C GLY A 9 -23.17 1.94 0.36
N CYS A 10 -22.26 0.96 0.28
CA CYS A 10 -21.91 0.12 1.42
C CYS A 10 -20.92 0.82 2.37
N HIS A 11 -20.76 0.23 3.56
CA HIS A 11 -19.87 0.74 4.60
C HIS A 11 -18.58 -0.08 4.73
N LEU A 12 -18.64 -1.39 4.46
CA LEU A 12 -17.55 -2.34 4.65
C LEU A 12 -17.74 -3.53 3.69
N GLY A 13 -16.71 -3.89 2.94
CA GLY A 13 -16.63 -5.15 2.18
C GLY A 13 -16.00 -6.25 3.03
N VAL A 14 -16.53 -7.47 2.98
CA VAL A 14 -16.05 -8.59 3.81
C VAL A 14 -15.73 -9.78 2.91
N PHE A 15 -14.43 -10.04 2.72
CA PHE A 15 -13.91 -11.03 1.77
C PHE A 15 -12.96 -12.02 2.49
N PRO A 16 -13.47 -12.90 3.37
CA PRO A 16 -12.66 -13.80 4.18
C PRO A 16 -12.21 -15.03 3.35
N SER A 17 -11.61 -14.80 2.18
CA SER A 17 -11.22 -15.83 1.22
C SER A 17 -10.25 -16.85 1.82
N TYR A 18 -10.42 -18.13 1.48
CA TYR A 18 -9.43 -19.17 1.77
C TYR A 18 -8.44 -19.36 0.61
N TYR A 19 -8.95 -19.22 -0.62
CA TYR A 19 -8.19 -19.28 -1.85
C TYR A 19 -8.61 -18.09 -2.73
N ASP A 20 -7.69 -17.16 -2.91
CA ASP A 20 -7.91 -15.96 -3.73
C ASP A 20 -6.55 -15.47 -4.24
N PRO A 21 -6.13 -15.88 -5.46
CA PRO A 21 -4.80 -15.60 -5.97
C PRO A 21 -4.44 -14.12 -5.99
N TRP A 22 -5.44 -13.24 -6.12
CA TRP A 22 -5.23 -11.80 -6.13
C TRP A 22 -6.21 -11.01 -5.26
N GLY A 23 -7.52 -11.17 -5.38
CA GLY A 23 -8.47 -10.33 -4.65
C GLY A 23 -8.77 -9.01 -5.35
N TYR A 24 -9.41 -9.08 -6.52
CA TYR A 24 -9.88 -7.90 -7.25
C TYR A 24 -10.98 -7.14 -6.50
N THR A 25 -11.90 -7.84 -5.84
CA THR A 25 -13.02 -7.23 -5.13
C THR A 25 -12.59 -6.33 -3.96
N PRO A 26 -11.70 -6.76 -3.04
CA PRO A 26 -11.20 -5.85 -2.01
C PRO A 26 -10.36 -4.69 -2.58
N ALA A 27 -9.62 -4.91 -3.68
CA ALA A 27 -8.88 -3.85 -4.36
C ALA A 27 -9.82 -2.79 -4.96
N GLU A 28 -10.90 -3.22 -5.60
CA GLU A 28 -11.94 -2.35 -6.14
C GLU A 28 -12.63 -1.55 -5.03
N CYS A 29 -12.95 -2.20 -3.90
CA CYS A 29 -13.48 -1.50 -2.73
C CYS A 29 -12.53 -0.37 -2.28
N THR A 30 -11.21 -0.63 -2.24
CA THR A 30 -10.22 0.39 -1.89
C THR A 30 -10.23 1.58 -2.85
N VAL A 31 -10.29 1.35 -4.16
CA VAL A 31 -10.41 2.41 -5.18
C VAL A 31 -11.70 3.22 -5.02
N MET A 32 -12.77 2.60 -4.52
CA MET A 32 -14.04 3.28 -4.22
C MET A 32 -14.08 3.94 -2.83
N GLY A 33 -12.98 3.90 -2.06
CA GLY A 33 -12.90 4.43 -0.70
C GLY A 33 -13.75 3.63 0.30
N ILE A 34 -14.01 2.36 0.02
CA ILE A 34 -14.74 1.43 0.88
C ILE A 34 -13.75 0.55 1.61
N LEU A 35 -13.88 0.55 2.94
CA LEU A 35 -13.08 -0.31 3.82
C LEU A 35 -13.32 -1.77 3.46
N SER A 36 -12.30 -2.62 3.64
CA SER A 36 -12.42 -4.03 3.30
C SER A 36 -11.73 -4.93 4.34
N ILE A 37 -12.35 -6.08 4.60
CA ILE A 37 -11.72 -7.20 5.28
C ILE A 37 -11.26 -8.19 4.23
N SER A 38 -9.98 -8.52 4.20
CA SER A 38 -9.40 -9.61 3.41
C SER A 38 -8.62 -10.56 4.32
N THR A 39 -7.75 -11.40 3.77
CA THR A 39 -6.99 -12.39 4.53
C THR A 39 -5.52 -12.41 4.17
N ASN A 40 -4.65 -12.90 5.05
CA ASN A 40 -3.24 -13.17 4.73
C ASN A 40 -3.00 -14.40 3.83
N LEU A 41 -4.06 -14.93 3.22
CA LEU A 41 -4.02 -15.94 2.16
C LEU A 41 -4.43 -15.36 0.79
N SER A 42 -5.00 -14.15 0.74
CA SER A 42 -5.32 -13.48 -0.53
C SER A 42 -4.10 -12.69 -1.03
N GLY A 43 -3.93 -12.62 -2.35
CA GLY A 43 -2.84 -11.84 -2.93
C GLY A 43 -2.86 -10.36 -2.52
N PHE A 44 -4.05 -9.76 -2.48
CA PHE A 44 -4.30 -8.40 -2.04
C PHE A 44 -3.94 -8.21 -0.57
N GLY A 45 -4.38 -9.12 0.32
CA GLY A 45 -4.04 -9.04 1.73
C GLY A 45 -2.53 -9.09 1.94
N CYS A 46 -1.85 -10.05 1.31
CA CYS A 46 -0.38 -10.13 1.36
C CYS A 46 0.30 -8.85 0.81
N PHE A 47 -0.17 -8.34 -0.32
CA PHE A 47 0.37 -7.12 -0.93
C PHE A 47 0.24 -5.90 0.00
N MET A 48 -0.94 -5.71 0.61
CA MET A 48 -1.19 -4.59 1.52
C MET A 48 -0.40 -4.72 2.83
N GLU A 49 -0.26 -5.94 3.38
CA GLU A 49 0.55 -6.21 4.58
C GLU A 49 2.04 -5.94 4.36
N GLU A 50 2.54 -6.19 3.15
CA GLU A 50 3.93 -5.94 2.78
C GLU A 50 4.20 -4.43 2.57
N HIS A 51 3.29 -3.72 1.91
CA HIS A 51 3.50 -2.35 1.48
C HIS A 51 3.03 -1.29 2.47
N ILE A 52 2.20 -1.64 3.46
CA ILE A 52 1.63 -0.69 4.42
C ILE A 52 1.99 -1.13 5.85
N ALA A 53 2.55 -0.21 6.64
CA ALA A 53 2.98 -0.47 8.00
C ALA A 53 1.82 -0.75 8.96
N ASP A 54 0.72 -0.01 8.81
CA ASP A 54 -0.52 -0.18 9.55
C ASP A 54 -1.73 -0.15 8.60
N PRO A 55 -2.07 -1.28 7.96
CA PRO A 55 -3.21 -1.38 7.05
C PRO A 55 -4.56 -1.02 7.71
N THR A 56 -4.71 -1.30 9.01
CA THR A 56 -5.96 -1.06 9.73
C THR A 56 -6.30 0.42 9.87
N SER A 57 -5.29 1.29 10.04
CA SER A 57 -5.49 2.75 10.06
C SER A 57 -6.06 3.31 8.74
N TYR A 58 -5.88 2.58 7.63
CA TYR A 58 -6.42 2.87 6.30
C TYR A 58 -7.66 2.06 5.95
N GLY A 59 -8.27 1.36 6.92
CA GLY A 59 -9.51 0.63 6.67
C GLY A 59 -9.33 -0.71 5.93
N ILE A 60 -8.10 -1.22 5.88
CA ILE A 60 -7.79 -2.55 5.36
C ILE A 60 -7.55 -3.49 6.52
N TYR A 61 -8.49 -4.40 6.75
CA TYR A 61 -8.41 -5.38 7.83
C TYR A 61 -7.95 -6.73 7.27
N ILE A 62 -6.83 -7.24 7.78
CA ILE A 62 -6.25 -8.49 7.31
C ILE A 62 -6.50 -9.57 8.35
N LEU A 63 -7.40 -10.50 8.00
CA LEU A 63 -7.72 -11.65 8.82
C LEU A 63 -6.59 -12.68 8.72
N ASP A 64 -6.14 -13.20 9.87
CA ASP A 64 -5.18 -14.28 9.89
C ASP A 64 -5.89 -15.62 9.71
N ARG A 65 -5.77 -16.18 8.51
CA ARG A 65 -6.26 -17.52 8.14
C ARG A 65 -5.13 -18.50 7.85
N ARG A 66 -3.87 -18.04 7.90
CA ARG A 66 -2.68 -18.83 7.59
C ARG A 66 -2.07 -19.47 8.84
N TYR A 67 -2.06 -18.74 9.96
CA TYR A 67 -1.38 -19.16 11.18
C TYR A 67 -2.33 -19.43 12.36
N LYS A 68 -3.65 -19.30 12.14
CA LYS A 68 -4.69 -19.51 13.14
C LYS A 68 -5.68 -20.60 12.74
N GLY A 69 -6.30 -21.21 13.76
CA GLY A 69 -7.40 -22.14 13.57
C GLY A 69 -8.67 -21.45 13.07
N VAL A 70 -9.62 -22.23 12.52
CA VAL A 70 -10.88 -21.69 11.99
C VAL A 70 -11.65 -20.89 13.04
N ASP A 71 -11.77 -21.41 14.26
CA ASP A 71 -12.50 -20.72 15.34
C ASP A 71 -11.82 -19.40 15.74
N GLU A 72 -10.49 -19.38 15.78
CA GLU A 72 -9.72 -18.17 16.06
C GLU A 72 -9.86 -17.12 14.95
N SER A 73 -9.85 -17.55 13.68
CA SER A 73 -10.13 -16.66 12.55
C SER A 73 -11.57 -16.13 12.60
N CYS A 74 -12.55 -16.96 12.95
CA CYS A 74 -13.94 -16.52 13.15
C CYS A 74 -14.02 -15.46 14.25
N ASN A 75 -13.39 -15.70 15.41
CA ASN A 75 -13.36 -14.74 16.51
C ASN A 75 -12.67 -13.42 16.13
N GLN A 76 -11.58 -13.48 15.37
CA GLN A 76 -10.90 -12.28 14.87
C GLN A 76 -11.78 -11.49 13.90
N LEU A 77 -12.46 -12.17 12.96
CA LEU A 77 -13.40 -11.54 12.04
C LEU A 77 -14.54 -10.85 12.80
N THR A 78 -15.13 -11.54 13.79
CA THR A 78 -16.16 -10.98 14.66
C THR A 78 -15.65 -9.75 15.40
N SER A 79 -14.41 -9.78 15.91
CA SER A 79 -13.80 -8.63 16.57
C SER A 79 -13.66 -7.43 15.64
N PHE A 80 -13.23 -7.62 14.38
CA PHE A 80 -13.16 -6.53 13.40
C PHE A 80 -14.53 -5.92 13.11
N LEU A 81 -15.54 -6.77 12.88
CA LEU A 81 -16.90 -6.31 12.62
C LEU A 81 -17.48 -5.55 13.82
N PHE A 82 -17.28 -6.06 15.03
CA PHE A 82 -17.75 -5.42 16.25
C PHE A 82 -17.09 -4.05 16.48
N GLN A 83 -15.77 -3.96 16.29
CA GLN A 83 -15.04 -2.70 16.39
C GLN A 83 -15.53 -1.68 15.36
N PHE A 84 -15.78 -2.12 14.12
CA PHE A 84 -16.34 -1.26 13.07
C PHE A 84 -17.72 -0.69 13.45
N CYS A 85 -18.61 -1.52 14.01
CA CYS A 85 -19.93 -1.07 14.46
C CYS A 85 -19.87 -0.03 15.59
N LYS A 86 -18.78 -0.01 16.37
CA LYS A 86 -18.58 0.97 17.45
C LYS A 86 -18.06 2.33 16.97
N GLN A 87 -17.69 2.47 15.70
CA GLN A 87 -17.18 3.73 15.17
C GLN A 87 -18.29 4.77 15.06
N SER A 88 -17.94 6.04 15.29
CA SER A 88 -18.83 7.17 14.98
C SER A 88 -18.93 7.41 13.48
N ARG A 89 -19.91 8.20 13.05
CA ARG A 89 -20.03 8.62 11.64
C ARG A 89 -18.77 9.34 11.17
N ARG A 90 -18.22 10.24 11.98
CA ARG A 90 -17.01 11.01 11.66
C ARG A 90 -15.80 10.09 11.48
N GLN A 91 -15.61 9.13 12.39
CA GLN A 91 -14.53 8.14 12.28
C GLN A 91 -14.63 7.33 10.98
N ARG A 92 -15.83 6.88 10.59
CA ARG A 92 -16.03 6.15 9.32
C ARG A 92 -15.69 7.01 8.10
N ILE A 93 -16.08 8.28 8.08
CA ILE A 93 -15.76 9.20 6.97
C ILE A 93 -14.25 9.38 6.84
N ILE A 94 -13.55 9.63 7.96
CA ILE A 94 -12.09 9.77 7.96
C ILE A 94 -11.42 8.49 7.44
N GLN A 95 -11.87 7.32 7.89
CA GLN A 95 -11.30 6.04 7.46
C GLN A 95 -11.56 5.76 5.96
N ARG A 96 -12.73 6.13 5.42
CA ARG A 96 -13.03 6.07 3.97
C ARG A 96 -12.07 6.95 3.16
N ASN A 97 -11.85 8.19 3.59
CA ASN A 97 -10.91 9.11 2.93
C ASN A 97 -9.49 8.57 2.95
N ARG A 98 -9.06 7.95 4.07
CA ARG A 98 -7.75 7.28 4.12
C ARG A 98 -7.69 6.06 3.19
N THR A 99 -8.75 5.26 3.14
CA THR A 99 -8.83 4.08 2.28
C THR A 99 -8.64 4.47 0.80
N GLU A 100 -9.31 5.53 0.37
CA GLU A 100 -9.26 6.01 -1.02
C GLU A 100 -7.84 6.42 -1.44
N ARG A 101 -7.05 7.03 -0.55
CA ARG A 101 -5.65 7.39 -0.82
C ARG A 101 -4.73 6.20 -1.16
N LEU A 102 -5.16 4.98 -0.86
CA LEU A 102 -4.42 3.77 -1.24
C LEU A 102 -4.68 3.35 -2.70
N SER A 103 -5.60 3.98 -3.42
CA SER A 103 -5.89 3.67 -4.83
C SER A 103 -4.65 3.80 -5.72
N ASP A 104 -3.79 4.78 -5.45
CA ASP A 104 -2.56 5.03 -6.23
C ASP A 104 -1.57 3.86 -6.15
N LEU A 105 -1.56 3.14 -5.02
CA LEU A 105 -0.73 1.93 -4.85
C LEU A 105 -1.22 0.78 -5.75
N LEU A 106 -2.50 0.78 -6.08
CA LEU A 106 -3.17 -0.25 -6.88
C LEU A 106 -3.24 0.13 -8.38
N ASP A 107 -2.81 1.33 -8.76
CA ASP A 107 -2.79 1.78 -10.15
C ASP A 107 -1.67 1.07 -10.94
N TRP A 108 -1.96 0.75 -12.21
CA TRP A 108 -0.98 0.19 -13.15
C TRP A 108 0.24 1.07 -13.38
N ARG A 109 0.13 2.39 -13.19
CA ARG A 109 1.27 3.32 -13.21
C ARG A 109 2.30 2.95 -12.15
N TYR A 110 1.86 2.42 -11.00
CA TYR A 110 2.74 1.89 -9.96
C TYR A 110 3.07 0.42 -10.19
N LEU A 111 2.06 -0.44 -10.32
CA LEU A 111 2.23 -1.90 -10.42
C LEU A 111 2.98 -2.34 -11.68
N GLY A 112 2.90 -1.57 -12.77
CA GLY A 112 3.57 -1.86 -14.04
C GLY A 112 5.09 -1.92 -13.93
N ARG A 113 5.70 -1.29 -12.93
CA ARG A 113 7.16 -1.35 -12.70
C ARG A 113 7.65 -2.77 -12.47
N PHE A 114 6.84 -3.62 -11.83
CA PHE A 114 7.20 -5.02 -11.58
C PHE A 114 7.26 -5.83 -12.87
N TYR A 115 6.42 -5.50 -13.87
CA TYR A 115 6.51 -6.10 -15.20
C TYR A 115 7.76 -5.65 -15.96
N VAL A 116 8.11 -4.36 -15.85
CA VAL A 116 9.34 -3.82 -16.45
C VAL A 116 10.57 -4.49 -15.84
N ALA A 117 10.64 -4.59 -14.52
CA ALA A 117 11.71 -5.28 -13.80
C ALA A 117 11.82 -6.76 -14.21
N ALA A 118 10.70 -7.47 -14.34
CA ALA A 118 10.69 -8.86 -14.78
C ALA A 118 11.30 -9.04 -16.19
N ARG A 119 11.02 -8.13 -17.12
CA ARG A 119 11.61 -8.14 -18.47
C ARG A 119 13.11 -7.87 -18.42
N HIS A 120 13.54 -6.90 -17.63
CA HIS A 120 14.96 -6.62 -17.44
C HIS A 120 15.72 -7.81 -16.84
N MET A 121 15.15 -8.46 -15.81
CA MET A 121 15.72 -9.69 -15.24
C MET A 121 15.80 -10.82 -16.26
N ALA A 122 14.79 -10.97 -17.11
CA ALA A 122 14.79 -11.98 -18.18
C ALA A 122 15.91 -11.70 -19.20
N LEU A 123 16.08 -10.45 -19.64
CA LEU A 123 17.16 -10.06 -20.55
C LEU A 123 18.55 -10.26 -19.94
N ALA A 124 18.74 -9.87 -18.67
CA ALA A 124 20.01 -10.04 -17.98
C ALA A 124 20.39 -11.52 -17.82
N LYS A 125 19.40 -12.39 -17.62
CA LYS A 125 19.62 -13.83 -17.56
C LYS A 125 19.88 -14.47 -18.93
N ALA A 126 19.24 -13.97 -19.98
CA ALA A 126 19.38 -14.49 -21.34
C ALA A 126 20.67 -14.02 -22.03
N PHE A 127 21.13 -12.80 -21.74
CA PHE A 127 22.27 -12.15 -22.40
C PHE A 127 23.25 -11.55 -21.38
N PRO A 128 23.86 -12.37 -20.49
CA PRO A 128 24.66 -11.87 -19.38
C PRO A 128 25.90 -11.06 -19.82
N ASP A 129 26.47 -11.35 -20.99
CA ASP A 129 27.68 -10.67 -21.49
C ASP A 129 27.38 -9.31 -22.12
N THR A 130 26.13 -9.06 -22.53
CA THR A 130 25.73 -7.85 -23.29
C THR A 130 24.76 -6.97 -22.53
N TYR A 131 24.02 -7.55 -21.58
CA TYR A 131 22.96 -6.86 -20.86
C TYR A 131 23.12 -7.09 -19.35
N VAL A 132 23.61 -6.06 -18.66
CA VAL A 132 23.65 -6.02 -17.20
C VAL A 132 22.48 -5.18 -16.71
N TYR A 133 21.64 -5.78 -15.88
CA TYR A 133 20.60 -5.06 -15.16
C TYR A 133 20.96 -5.01 -13.68
N GLU A 134 21.35 -3.82 -13.23
CA GLU A 134 21.30 -3.51 -11.81
C GLU A 134 19.89 -2.95 -11.53
N PRO A 135 19.11 -3.61 -10.66
CA PRO A 135 17.89 -3.00 -10.17
C PRO A 135 18.26 -1.64 -9.57
N GLU A 136 17.69 -0.55 -10.07
CA GLU A 136 17.74 0.70 -9.33
C GLU A 136 17.25 0.37 -7.91
N GLU A 137 18.03 0.73 -6.89
CA GLU A 137 17.52 0.82 -5.51
C GLU A 137 16.25 1.62 -5.64
N THR A 138 15.10 0.95 -5.50
CA THR A 138 13.82 1.49 -5.95
C THR A 138 13.74 2.89 -5.40
N ALA A 139 13.89 3.89 -6.29
CA ALA A 139 13.97 5.26 -5.88
C ALA A 139 12.78 5.47 -4.94
N SER A 140 13.12 5.89 -3.73
CA SER A 140 12.25 6.20 -2.62
C SER A 140 10.78 6.38 -3.03
N THR A 141 9.87 5.95 -2.17
CA THR A 141 8.47 6.39 -2.10
C THR A 141 8.25 7.93 -2.26
N ALA A 142 9.30 8.74 -2.44
CA ALA A 142 9.33 10.05 -3.09
C ALA A 142 8.38 10.24 -4.31
N GLY A 143 7.96 9.17 -4.98
CA GLY A 143 6.95 9.19 -6.03
C GLY A 143 5.48 9.33 -5.56
N PHE A 144 5.18 9.08 -4.28
CA PHE A 144 3.87 9.39 -3.71
C PHE A 144 3.76 10.89 -3.41
N ARG A 145 3.83 11.70 -4.47
CA ARG A 145 3.20 13.02 -4.43
C ARG A 145 1.71 12.74 -4.44
N TYR A 146 1.08 12.75 -3.27
CA TYR A 146 -0.37 12.91 -3.17
C TYR A 146 -0.70 14.19 -3.95
N PRO A 147 -1.27 14.12 -5.16
CA PRO A 147 -1.80 15.32 -5.76
C PRO A 147 -2.86 15.84 -4.79
N ARG A 148 -2.90 17.16 -4.56
CA ARG A 148 -4.04 17.73 -3.82
C ARG A 148 -5.30 17.18 -4.48
N PRO A 149 -6.24 16.59 -3.73
CA PRO A 149 -7.48 16.13 -4.32
C PRO A 149 -8.07 17.28 -5.14
N ALA A 150 -8.58 16.99 -6.34
CA ALA A 150 -9.26 17.99 -7.16
C ALA A 150 -10.61 18.43 -6.56
N SER A 151 -10.80 18.29 -5.24
CA SER A 151 -12.01 18.61 -4.48
C SER A 151 -12.06 20.05 -3.98
N VAL A 152 -11.49 20.98 -4.74
CA VAL A 152 -12.06 22.34 -4.83
C VAL A 152 -12.65 22.47 -6.23
N PRO A 153 -13.95 22.11 -6.37
CA PRO A 153 -15.02 23.10 -6.43
C PRO A 153 -16.01 22.93 -5.26
N PRO A 154 -16.89 23.91 -4.98
CA PRO A 154 -17.80 23.83 -3.83
C PRO A 154 -18.59 22.55 -3.94
N SER A 155 -18.70 21.82 -2.83
CA SER A 155 -19.60 20.69 -2.68
C SER A 155 -20.86 20.90 -3.51
N PRO A 156 -21.33 19.94 -4.34
CA PRO A 156 -22.63 20.07 -4.95
C PRO A 156 -23.61 20.34 -3.81
N ALA A 157 -24.24 21.51 -3.79
CA ALA A 157 -25.13 21.96 -2.71
C ALA A 157 -26.43 21.14 -2.62
N LEU A 158 -26.46 19.95 -3.20
CA LEU A 158 -27.60 19.05 -3.29
C LEU A 158 -27.15 17.60 -3.09
N SER A 159 -26.52 17.29 -1.95
CA SER A 159 -26.72 15.96 -1.37
C SER A 159 -28.13 15.91 -0.80
N ARG A 160 -29.11 15.45 -1.59
CA ARG A 160 -30.36 14.98 -0.98
C ARG A 160 -30.01 13.90 0.03
N HIS A 161 -30.54 14.03 1.25
CA HIS A 161 -30.33 13.10 2.35
C HIS A 161 -30.61 11.66 1.91
N SER A 162 -29.57 10.84 1.81
CA SER A 162 -29.69 9.37 1.68
C SER A 162 -29.67 8.66 3.03
N SER A 163 -29.61 9.40 4.13
CA SER A 163 -29.62 8.87 5.50
C SER A 163 -30.78 9.48 6.28
N PRO A 164 -31.66 8.67 6.92
CA PRO A 164 -32.71 9.16 7.81
C PRO A 164 -32.12 10.05 8.91
N HIS A 165 -32.87 11.10 9.28
CA HIS A 165 -32.46 12.11 10.25
C HIS A 165 -32.09 11.51 11.63
N HIS A 166 -30.91 11.92 12.08
CA HIS A 166 -30.49 12.31 13.43
C HIS A 166 -31.18 11.65 14.65
N SER A 167 -30.42 10.84 15.38
CA SER A 167 -30.48 10.86 16.86
C SER A 167 -29.48 11.92 17.34
N GLU A 168 -29.98 12.98 17.97
CA GLU A 168 -29.22 14.14 18.50
C GLU A 168 -28.42 13.82 19.78
N ALA A 169 -27.72 12.68 19.81
CA ALA A 169 -27.14 12.18 21.07
C ALA A 169 -25.60 12.06 21.07
N GLU A 170 -24.89 12.42 20.01
CA GLU A 170 -23.44 12.13 19.91
C GLU A 170 -22.54 13.32 19.52
N ASP A 171 -23.01 14.57 19.65
CA ASP A 171 -22.20 15.77 19.31
C ASP A 171 -21.55 16.43 20.54
N ASN A 172 -21.12 15.63 21.52
CA ASN A 172 -20.33 16.13 22.65
C ASN A 172 -19.06 15.28 22.84
N GLU A 173 -18.05 15.53 22.03
CA GLU A 173 -16.65 15.23 22.35
C GLU A 173 -15.76 16.18 21.52
N GLU A 174 -14.74 16.76 22.15
CA GLU A 174 -13.80 17.74 21.58
C GLU A 174 -13.27 17.28 20.21
N ASP A 175 -13.86 17.82 19.14
CA ASP A 175 -13.54 17.44 17.78
C ASP A 175 -12.22 18.11 17.38
N GLU A 176 -11.09 17.41 17.61
CA GLU A 176 -9.81 17.76 17.01
C GLU A 176 -10.04 18.00 15.50
N ARG A 177 -9.70 19.21 15.07
CA ARG A 177 -9.90 19.66 13.70
C ARG A 177 -9.03 18.78 12.80
N TYR A 178 -9.64 18.01 11.91
CA TYR A 178 -8.93 17.14 10.98
C TYR A 178 -7.97 17.96 10.11
N ASP A 179 -6.66 17.76 10.31
CA ASP A 179 -5.60 18.41 9.55
C ASP A 179 -5.12 17.48 8.44
N GLU A 180 -5.41 17.87 7.19
CA GLU A 180 -5.09 17.08 6.01
C GLU A 180 -3.59 17.01 5.73
N GLU A 181 -2.82 18.05 6.08
CA GLU A 181 -1.38 18.11 5.84
C GLU A 181 -0.63 17.19 6.80
N LEU A 182 -1.03 17.19 8.08
CA LEU A 182 -0.49 16.25 9.06
C LEU A 182 -0.80 14.79 8.69
N GLU A 183 -1.99 14.54 8.12
CA GLU A 183 -2.39 13.21 7.68
C GLU A 183 -1.64 12.74 6.43
N ALA A 184 -1.37 13.64 5.48
CA ALA A 184 -0.53 13.34 4.34
C ALA A 184 0.89 12.93 4.76
N GLU A 185 1.46 13.61 5.75
CA GLU A 185 2.80 13.30 6.25
C GLU A 185 2.84 11.95 6.98
N LYS A 186 1.82 11.61 7.79
CA LYS A 186 1.68 10.26 8.36
C LYS A 186 1.65 9.18 7.28
N ASN A 187 1.00 9.44 6.14
CA ASN A 187 0.94 8.46 5.05
C ASN A 187 2.30 8.18 4.42
N ARG A 188 3.18 9.19 4.35
CA ARG A 188 4.53 9.01 3.80
C ARG A 188 5.39 8.09 4.65
N VAL A 189 5.14 8.08 5.97
CA VAL A 189 5.83 7.20 6.93
C VAL A 189 5.22 5.79 6.92
N ASN A 190 3.89 5.69 6.75
CA ASN A 190 3.19 4.41 6.83
C ASN A 190 3.31 3.53 5.58
N ILE A 191 3.61 4.09 4.39
CA ILE A 191 3.88 3.28 3.20
C ILE A 191 5.33 2.80 3.25
N ARG A 192 5.50 1.48 3.35
CA ARG A 192 6.82 0.83 3.39
C ARG A 192 7.50 0.92 2.03
N GLN A 193 8.83 0.98 2.06
CA GLN A 193 9.60 0.78 0.84
C GLN A 193 9.48 -0.70 0.39
N PRO A 194 9.34 -0.96 -0.92
CA PRO A 194 9.21 -2.32 -1.42
C PRO A 194 10.47 -3.16 -1.10
N TYR A 195 10.27 -4.47 -0.92
CA TYR A 195 11.33 -5.43 -0.61
C TYR A 195 12.39 -5.51 -1.73
N THR A 196 13.67 -5.41 -1.38
CA THR A 196 14.81 -5.60 -2.29
C THR A 196 15.33 -7.03 -2.22
N VAL A 197 15.59 -7.65 -3.37
CA VAL A 197 16.15 -9.01 -3.45
C VAL A 197 17.66 -8.95 -3.15
N PRO A 198 18.20 -9.71 -2.18
CA PRO A 198 19.64 -9.70 -1.89
C PRO A 198 20.43 -10.37 -3.03
N THR A 199 21.28 -9.62 -3.73
CA THR A 199 22.25 -10.18 -4.67
C THR A 199 23.51 -10.65 -3.93
N LYS A 200 23.86 -11.94 -4.10
CA LYS A 200 25.13 -12.48 -3.60
C LYS A 200 26.27 -11.95 -4.47
N ASN A 201 27.06 -11.02 -3.92
CA ASN A 201 28.31 -10.57 -4.52
C ASN A 201 29.29 -11.75 -4.67
N LYS A 202 29.52 -12.16 -5.92
CA LYS A 202 30.67 -12.97 -6.31
C LYS A 202 31.28 -12.36 -7.56
N VAL A 203 32.16 -11.39 -7.39
CA VAL A 203 33.32 -11.24 -8.29
C VAL A 203 34.53 -10.85 -7.45
N SER A 204 35.41 -11.83 -7.31
CA SER A 204 36.80 -11.72 -6.88
C SER A 204 37.58 -10.92 -7.92
N ALA A 205 38.39 -9.99 -7.42
CA ALA A 205 39.70 -9.58 -7.94
C ALA A 205 40.08 -10.17 -9.30
N LEU A 206 39.98 -9.38 -10.37
CA LEU A 206 40.66 -9.59 -11.65
C LEU A 206 40.60 -8.30 -12.49
N LEU A 207 41.48 -7.35 -12.16
CA LEU A 207 41.97 -6.20 -12.95
C LEU A 207 43.07 -5.60 -12.05
N GLY A 208 44.33 -6.00 -12.15
CA GLY A 208 45.20 -5.71 -13.30
C GLY A 208 46.08 -4.51 -12.95
N ALA A 209 46.90 -4.64 -11.90
CA ALA A 209 47.92 -3.65 -11.56
C ALA A 209 49.12 -3.86 -12.48
N ASN A 210 49.32 -2.95 -13.44
CA ASN A 210 50.60 -2.72 -14.12
C ASN A 210 50.60 -1.29 -14.66
N GLY A 211 51.48 -0.47 -14.08
CA GLY A 211 51.75 0.92 -14.47
C GLY A 211 52.94 1.40 -13.66
N ASN A 212 54.14 1.13 -14.18
CA ASN A 212 55.43 1.48 -13.63
C ASN A 212 55.66 3.00 -13.71
N GLU A 213 56.10 3.62 -12.62
CA GLU A 213 57.02 4.77 -12.67
C GLU A 213 58.25 4.44 -11.80
N GLU A 214 59.40 4.60 -12.43
CA GLU A 214 60.73 4.25 -11.95
C GLU A 214 61.25 5.29 -10.94
N GLU A 215 61.71 4.85 -9.76
CA GLU A 215 62.69 5.59 -8.95
C GLU A 215 63.85 4.63 -8.62
N LEU A 216 65.03 4.91 -9.19
CA LEU A 216 66.30 4.29 -8.84
C LEU A 216 67.06 5.19 -7.84
N PRO A 217 67.76 4.62 -6.85
CA PRO A 217 68.34 5.36 -5.74
C PRO A 217 69.74 5.91 -6.10
N SER A 218 70.10 7.09 -5.60
CA SER A 218 71.49 7.55 -5.61
C SER A 218 72.04 7.65 -4.18
N GLU A 219 73.02 6.79 -3.89
CA GLU A 219 73.98 6.99 -2.81
C GLU A 219 75.30 7.49 -3.40
N LYS A 220 75.75 8.65 -2.89
CA LYS A 220 77.12 9.15 -2.68
C LYS A 220 78.24 8.74 -3.65
N ASN A 221 78.72 9.71 -4.41
CA ASN A 221 80.03 10.37 -4.18
C ASN A 221 80.09 11.73 -4.89
#